data_AF-A0A7Y7M8L4-F1
#
_entry.id   AF-A0A7Y7M8L4-F1
#
_cell.length_a   1.000
_cell.length_b   1.000
_cell.length_c   1.000
_cell.angle_alpha   90.00
_cell.angle_beta   90.00
_cell.angle_gamma   90.00
#
_symmetry.space_group_name_H-M   'P 1'
#
loop_
_entity.id
_entity.type
_entity.pdbx_description
1 polymer ?
#
loop_
_entity_poly.entity_id
_entity_poly.type
_entity_poly.pdbx_seq_one_letter_code
_entity_poly.pdbx_strand_id
1 'polypeptide(L)'
;MSRNTYVYLAGDLVFRPGAIAIFDRLRALCRAVGLEGLAPFDGQAGIETLPPGLETTLKIVAADRALMDRCAGGIFCVDPFRRAADMDPGTAVEIGYMMAQGKKLAGYTVDGRLYPEKVASYRLTAWGDALRQRVTHDAPVESGAIEDADGILAHSDGMVQNGMIEGFIRMSGGFVAVHDDFYEAFRIAAEDLALLPTGWYPNDVALADGWLYAINGKSDPGPNPGNCA
;
A
#
# COMPACT_ATOMS: atom_id res chain seq x y z
N MET A 1 -24.14 16.70 -8.17
CA MET A 1 -23.29 15.79 -8.95
C MET A 1 -22.17 15.34 -8.02
N SER A 2 -22.18 14.10 -7.54
CA SER A 2 -21.02 13.58 -6.78
C SER A 2 -19.83 13.55 -7.73
N ARG A 3 -18.75 14.26 -7.39
CA ARG A 3 -17.48 14.13 -8.11
C ARG A 3 -17.00 12.70 -7.91
N ASN A 4 -16.74 11.95 -8.99
CA ASN A 4 -16.07 10.65 -8.87
C ASN A 4 -14.72 10.85 -8.17
N THR A 5 -14.44 10.02 -7.17
CA THR A 5 -13.18 10.03 -6.43
C THR A 5 -12.19 9.13 -7.15
N TYR A 6 -11.25 9.74 -7.88
CA TYR A 6 -10.20 8.99 -8.58
C TYR A 6 -9.14 8.49 -7.60
N VAL A 7 -8.77 7.21 -7.74
CA VAL A 7 -7.71 6.58 -6.96
C VAL A 7 -6.69 5.90 -7.88
N TYR A 8 -5.42 6.05 -7.56
CA TYR A 8 -4.34 5.43 -8.34
C TYR A 8 -4.18 3.97 -7.95
N LEU A 9 -4.10 3.07 -8.93
CA LEU A 9 -3.92 1.64 -8.72
C LEU A 9 -2.49 1.25 -9.08
N ALA A 10 -1.75 0.73 -8.12
CA ALA A 10 -0.32 0.50 -8.25
C ALA A 10 0.12 -0.85 -7.69
N GLY A 11 1.31 -1.28 -8.09
CA GLY A 11 1.85 -2.61 -7.79
C GLY A 11 2.67 -3.19 -8.93
N ASP A 12 3.16 -4.40 -8.74
CA ASP A 12 3.82 -5.21 -9.77
C ASP A 12 2.88 -5.68 -10.90
N LEU A 13 1.60 -5.25 -10.88
CA LEU A 13 0.52 -5.72 -11.74
C LEU A 13 0.80 -5.50 -13.23
N VAL A 14 1.50 -4.41 -13.57
CA VAL A 14 1.91 -4.11 -14.96
C VAL A 14 2.89 -5.16 -15.51
N PHE A 15 3.56 -5.92 -14.64
CA PHE A 15 4.48 -6.99 -15.01
C PHE A 15 3.83 -8.38 -14.97
N ARG A 16 2.59 -8.49 -14.47
CA ARG A 16 1.89 -9.78 -14.35
C ARG A 16 1.26 -10.20 -15.69
N PRO A 17 1.20 -11.51 -15.99
CA PRO A 17 0.40 -12.00 -17.11
C PRO A 17 -1.06 -11.54 -17.00
N GLY A 18 -1.62 -11.02 -18.08
CA GLY A 18 -3.00 -10.55 -18.10
C GLY A 18 -3.25 -9.23 -17.36
N ALA A 19 -2.23 -8.37 -17.25
CA ALA A 19 -2.29 -7.07 -16.55
C ALA A 19 -3.57 -6.27 -16.84
N ILE A 20 -3.99 -6.15 -18.10
CA ILE A 20 -5.23 -5.44 -18.49
C ILE A 20 -6.46 -6.03 -17.80
N ALA A 21 -6.62 -7.36 -17.85
CA ALA A 21 -7.76 -8.04 -17.23
C ALA A 21 -7.75 -7.91 -15.70
N ILE A 22 -6.56 -7.91 -15.08
CA ILE A 22 -6.40 -7.64 -13.66
C ILE A 22 -6.93 -6.23 -13.35
N PHE A 23 -6.41 -5.19 -14.03
CA PHE A 23 -6.85 -3.82 -13.80
C PHE A 23 -8.34 -3.60 -14.06
N ASP A 24 -8.91 -4.23 -15.09
CA ASP A 24 -10.35 -4.13 -15.36
C ASP A 24 -11.19 -4.69 -14.21
N ARG A 25 -10.75 -5.79 -13.59
CA ARG A 25 -11.40 -6.35 -12.40
C ARG A 25 -11.21 -5.46 -11.17
N LEU A 26 -10.02 -4.88 -10.97
CA LEU A 26 -9.78 -3.93 -9.88
C LEU A 26 -10.65 -2.67 -10.01
N ARG A 27 -10.78 -2.13 -11.23
CA ARG A 27 -11.68 -1.00 -11.52
C ARG A 27 -13.13 -1.33 -11.20
N ALA A 28 -13.57 -2.55 -11.52
CA ALA A 28 -14.93 -3.00 -11.18
C ALA A 28 -15.16 -3.02 -9.66
N LEU A 29 -14.17 -3.47 -8.88
CA LEU A 29 -14.20 -3.44 -7.42
C LEU A 29 -14.19 -2.01 -6.88
N CYS A 30 -13.38 -1.10 -7.42
CA CYS A 30 -13.43 0.32 -7.07
C CYS A 30 -14.81 0.93 -7.28
N ARG A 31 -15.43 0.68 -8.43
CA ARG A 31 -16.77 1.20 -8.75
C ARG A 31 -17.84 0.68 -7.79
N ALA A 32 -17.72 -0.56 -7.33
CA ALA A 32 -18.64 -1.13 -6.35
C ALA A 32 -18.65 -0.37 -5.02
N VAL A 33 -17.58 0.34 -4.68
CA VAL A 33 -17.43 1.13 -3.45
C VAL A 33 -17.43 2.65 -3.69
N GLY A 34 -17.81 3.09 -4.89
CA GLY A 34 -17.91 4.52 -5.23
C GLY A 34 -16.59 5.23 -5.56
N LEU A 35 -15.53 4.46 -5.87
CA LEU A 35 -14.24 4.96 -6.34
C LEU A 35 -14.09 4.73 -7.86
N GLU A 36 -13.22 5.52 -8.49
CA GLU A 36 -12.80 5.30 -9.88
C GLU A 36 -11.31 5.02 -9.93
N GLY A 37 -10.93 3.77 -10.24
CA GLY A 37 -9.53 3.34 -10.28
C GLY A 37 -8.83 3.75 -11.58
N LEU A 38 -7.68 4.42 -11.47
CA LEU A 38 -6.79 4.75 -12.59
C LEU A 38 -5.57 3.83 -12.57
N ALA A 39 -5.36 3.09 -13.65
CA ALA A 39 -4.18 2.24 -13.86
C ALA A 39 -3.07 3.04 -14.58
N PRO A 40 -1.79 2.64 -14.45
CA PRO A 40 -0.67 3.28 -15.16
C PRO A 40 -0.91 3.41 -16.67
N PHE A 41 -1.50 2.37 -17.28
CA PHE A 41 -1.84 2.34 -18.71
C PHE A 41 -2.77 3.48 -19.17
N ASP A 42 -3.59 4.05 -18.27
CA ASP A 42 -4.54 5.12 -18.61
C ASP A 42 -3.85 6.46 -18.95
N GLY A 43 -2.56 6.60 -18.61
CA GLY A 43 -1.74 7.78 -18.92
C GLY A 43 -0.82 7.59 -20.13
N GLN A 44 -0.74 6.36 -20.65
CA GLN A 44 0.37 5.93 -21.53
C GLN A 44 -0.04 5.75 -23.00
N ALA A 45 -1.22 6.24 -23.40
CA ALA A 45 -1.68 6.17 -24.78
C ALA A 45 -0.64 6.76 -25.76
N GLY A 46 -0.26 5.98 -26.77
CA GLY A 46 0.75 6.36 -27.77
C GLY A 46 2.22 6.21 -27.32
N ILE A 47 2.49 5.92 -26.04
CA ILE A 47 3.83 5.54 -25.56
C ILE A 47 4.10 4.07 -25.90
N GLU A 48 3.06 3.23 -25.89
CA GLU A 48 3.11 1.79 -26.20
C GLU A 48 3.69 1.45 -27.59
N THR A 49 3.66 2.41 -28.53
CA THR A 49 4.23 2.24 -29.87
C THR A 49 5.70 2.66 -29.99
N LEU A 50 6.28 3.24 -28.93
CA LEU A 50 7.68 3.66 -28.93
C LEU A 50 8.61 2.48 -28.66
N PRO A 51 9.84 2.48 -29.21
CA PRO A 51 10.82 1.44 -28.90
C PRO A 51 11.21 1.48 -27.42
N PRO A 52 11.49 0.33 -26.78
CA PRO A 52 12.01 0.30 -25.42
C PRO A 52 13.31 1.08 -25.30
N GLY A 53 13.45 1.86 -24.22
CA GLY A 53 14.65 2.66 -23.98
C GLY A 53 14.42 3.75 -22.95
N LEU A 54 15.48 4.54 -22.72
CA LEU A 54 15.49 5.63 -21.74
C LEU A 54 14.34 6.63 -21.98
N GLU A 55 14.18 7.09 -23.22
CA GLU A 55 13.16 8.11 -23.55
C GLU A 55 11.74 7.60 -23.28
N THR A 56 11.42 6.39 -23.73
CA THR A 56 10.11 5.75 -23.49
C THR A 56 9.86 5.58 -21.99
N THR A 57 10.87 5.15 -21.25
CA THR A 57 10.78 4.99 -19.78
C THR A 57 10.51 6.33 -19.10
N LEU A 58 11.19 7.40 -19.49
CA LEU A 58 10.95 8.73 -18.92
C LEU A 58 9.55 9.27 -19.23
N LYS A 59 9.00 8.95 -20.42
CA LYS A 59 7.61 9.29 -20.76
C LYS A 59 6.60 8.51 -19.90
N ILE A 60 6.86 7.22 -19.66
CA ILE A 60 6.05 6.38 -18.74
C ILE A 60 6.05 7.00 -17.34
N VAL A 61 7.23 7.26 -16.78
CA VAL A 61 7.36 7.86 -15.43
C VAL A 61 6.65 9.21 -15.33
N ALA A 62 6.75 10.06 -16.37
CA ALA A 62 6.04 11.33 -16.40
C ALA A 62 4.51 11.15 -16.46
N ALA A 63 4.02 10.18 -17.21
CA ALA A 63 2.60 9.86 -17.32
C ALA A 63 2.03 9.31 -16.00
N ASP A 64 2.72 8.39 -15.35
CA ASP A 64 2.33 7.79 -14.08
C ASP A 64 2.30 8.84 -12.96
N ARG A 65 3.31 9.71 -12.92
CA ARG A 65 3.32 10.88 -12.02
C ARG A 65 2.11 11.79 -12.27
N ALA A 66 1.80 12.10 -13.53
CA ALA A 66 0.66 12.95 -13.87
C ALA A 66 -0.69 12.30 -13.52
N LEU A 67 -0.79 10.97 -13.55
CA LEU A 67 -1.96 10.22 -13.05
C LEU A 67 -2.07 10.36 -11.53
N MET A 68 -0.98 10.09 -10.81
CA MET A 68 -0.93 10.22 -9.35
C MET A 68 -1.36 11.63 -8.92
N ASP A 69 -0.89 12.69 -9.58
CA ASP A 69 -1.23 14.09 -9.28
C ASP A 69 -2.74 14.36 -9.31
N ARG A 70 -3.48 13.70 -10.21
CA ARG A 70 -4.95 13.86 -10.36
C ARG A 70 -5.78 13.04 -9.36
N CYS A 71 -5.19 12.03 -8.72
CA CYS A 71 -5.91 11.13 -7.81
C CYS A 71 -6.06 11.74 -6.41
N ALA A 72 -7.13 11.36 -5.70
CA ALA A 72 -7.34 11.73 -4.29
C ALA A 72 -6.57 10.82 -3.32
N GLY A 73 -6.23 9.60 -3.77
CA GLY A 73 -5.53 8.58 -3.01
C GLY A 73 -5.03 7.46 -3.90
N GLY A 74 -4.43 6.43 -3.31
CA GLY A 74 -3.90 5.27 -4.03
C GLY A 74 -4.13 3.95 -3.29
N ILE A 75 -4.25 2.86 -4.04
CA ILE A 75 -4.34 1.48 -3.55
C ILE A 75 -3.16 0.71 -4.13
N PHE A 76 -2.31 0.17 -3.26
CA PHE A 76 -1.01 -0.38 -3.63
C PHE A 76 -0.93 -1.88 -3.34
N CYS A 77 -0.62 -2.68 -4.34
CA CYS A 77 -0.22 -4.07 -4.15
C CYS A 77 1.18 -4.08 -3.51
N VAL A 78 1.29 -4.66 -2.32
CA VAL A 78 2.55 -4.78 -1.59
C VAL A 78 3.02 -6.24 -1.49
N ASP A 79 2.57 -7.07 -2.44
CA ASP A 79 3.03 -8.44 -2.61
C ASP A 79 4.55 -8.49 -2.83
N PRO A 80 5.23 -9.55 -2.33
CA PRO A 80 6.64 -9.74 -2.62
C PRO A 80 6.90 -9.90 -4.12
N PHE A 81 7.84 -9.12 -4.65
CA PHE A 81 8.14 -9.05 -6.06
C PHE A 81 9.35 -9.91 -6.43
N ARG A 82 9.28 -10.61 -7.57
CA ARG A 82 10.36 -11.48 -8.09
C ARG A 82 10.85 -12.55 -7.11
N ARG A 83 9.96 -13.07 -6.27
CA ARG A 83 10.24 -14.09 -5.22
C ARG A 83 11.17 -13.59 -4.10
N ALA A 84 11.42 -12.28 -4.01
CA ALA A 84 12.12 -11.67 -2.88
C ALA A 84 11.17 -11.45 -1.71
N ALA A 85 11.66 -10.87 -0.61
CA ALA A 85 10.82 -10.42 0.49
C ALA A 85 10.12 -9.08 0.19
N ASP A 86 10.85 -8.19 -0.50
CA ASP A 86 10.40 -6.84 -0.81
C ASP A 86 9.36 -6.80 -1.93
N MET A 87 8.46 -5.84 -1.81
CA MET A 87 7.57 -5.44 -2.90
C MET A 87 8.30 -4.68 -4.02
N ASP A 88 7.58 -4.36 -5.10
CA ASP A 88 8.12 -3.64 -6.25
C ASP A 88 8.69 -2.25 -5.88
N PRO A 89 9.97 -1.94 -6.17
CA PRO A 89 10.55 -0.65 -5.83
C PRO A 89 9.91 0.53 -6.57
N GLY A 90 9.35 0.34 -7.76
CA GLY A 90 8.61 1.39 -8.47
C GLY A 90 7.40 1.85 -7.65
N THR A 91 6.60 0.88 -7.21
CA THR A 91 5.44 1.09 -6.34
C THR A 91 5.85 1.73 -4.98
N ALA A 92 7.03 1.40 -4.42
CA ALA A 92 7.52 2.05 -3.21
C ALA A 92 7.76 3.56 -3.40
N VAL A 93 8.29 3.96 -4.57
CA VAL A 93 8.47 5.38 -4.93
C VAL A 93 7.11 6.07 -5.07
N GLU A 94 6.12 5.42 -5.68
CA GLU A 94 4.76 5.95 -5.84
C GLU A 94 4.08 6.20 -4.48
N ILE A 95 4.20 5.24 -3.55
CA ILE A 95 3.72 5.38 -2.16
C ILE A 95 4.35 6.61 -1.50
N GLY A 96 5.68 6.75 -1.58
CA GLY A 96 6.40 7.89 -1.03
C GLY A 96 5.99 9.22 -1.67
N TYR A 97 5.83 9.26 -2.99
CA TYR A 97 5.40 10.44 -3.74
C TYR A 97 4.01 10.90 -3.31
N MET A 98 3.05 9.98 -3.25
CA MET A 98 1.67 10.29 -2.88
C MET A 98 1.54 10.63 -1.38
N MET A 99 2.32 9.99 -0.50
CA MET A 99 2.40 10.35 0.91
C MET A 99 2.88 11.80 1.09
N ALA A 100 3.93 12.21 0.37
CA ALA A 100 4.44 13.57 0.43
C ALA A 100 3.42 14.63 -0.03
N GLN A 101 2.44 14.23 -0.84
CA GLN A 101 1.32 15.08 -1.26
C GLN A 101 0.15 15.10 -0.26
N GLY A 102 0.25 14.37 0.87
CA GLY A 102 -0.82 14.24 1.86
C GLY A 102 -2.01 13.41 1.36
N LYS A 103 -1.80 12.54 0.36
CA LYS A 103 -2.86 11.69 -0.20
C LYS A 103 -3.12 10.48 0.69
N LYS A 104 -4.34 9.94 0.59
CA LYS A 104 -4.74 8.74 1.31
C LYS A 104 -4.22 7.49 0.61
N LEU A 105 -3.70 6.55 1.36
CA LEU A 105 -3.04 5.35 0.84
C LEU A 105 -3.66 4.13 1.52
N ALA A 106 -3.94 3.08 0.74
CA ALA A 106 -4.29 1.76 1.23
C ALA A 106 -3.37 0.73 0.59
N GLY A 107 -2.98 -0.30 1.33
CA GLY A 107 -2.17 -1.40 0.82
C GLY A 107 -2.95 -2.70 0.82
N TYR A 108 -2.51 -3.67 0.03
CA TYR A 108 -3.01 -5.03 0.12
C TYR A 108 -1.95 -6.05 -0.29
N THR A 109 -2.02 -7.25 0.28
CA THR A 109 -1.16 -8.38 -0.07
C THR A 109 -1.84 -9.72 0.15
N VAL A 110 -1.40 -10.73 -0.61
CA VAL A 110 -1.74 -12.14 -0.38
C VAL A 110 -0.74 -12.87 0.53
N ASP A 111 0.38 -12.24 0.87
CA ASP A 111 1.38 -12.82 1.76
C ASP A 111 1.38 -12.11 3.11
N GLY A 112 0.62 -12.67 4.04
CA GLY A 112 0.46 -12.15 5.40
C GLY A 112 1.63 -12.39 6.34
N ARG A 113 2.69 -13.07 5.90
CA ARG A 113 3.90 -13.29 6.72
C ARG A 113 4.53 -11.95 7.08
N LEU A 114 5.14 -11.88 8.26
CA LEU A 114 5.87 -10.68 8.67
C LEU A 114 7.13 -10.52 7.81
N TYR A 115 7.58 -9.28 7.64
CA TYR A 115 8.70 -8.98 6.77
C TYR A 115 9.99 -9.76 7.13
N PRO A 116 10.39 -9.91 8.42
CA PRO A 116 11.52 -10.78 8.77
C PRO A 116 11.36 -12.25 8.37
N GLU A 117 10.13 -12.78 8.42
CA GLU A 117 9.83 -14.16 8.01
C GLU A 117 9.96 -14.32 6.49
N LYS A 118 9.56 -13.30 5.73
CA LYS A 118 9.75 -13.24 4.27
C LYS A 118 11.22 -13.20 3.91
N VAL A 119 12.01 -12.37 4.60
CA VAL A 119 13.47 -12.30 4.42
C VAL A 119 14.11 -13.66 4.73
N ALA A 120 13.75 -14.29 5.84
CA ALA A 120 14.26 -15.62 6.21
C ALA A 120 13.91 -16.68 5.15
N SER A 121 12.65 -16.70 4.70
CA SER A 121 12.19 -17.61 3.66
C SER A 121 12.94 -17.41 2.34
N TYR A 122 13.20 -16.16 1.95
CA TYR A 122 13.94 -15.83 0.74
C TYR A 122 15.41 -16.26 0.85
N ARG A 123 16.11 -15.89 1.93
CA ARG A 123 17.51 -16.29 2.18
C ARG A 123 17.68 -17.81 2.12
N LEU A 124 16.82 -18.54 2.84
CA LEU A 124 16.88 -20.00 2.84
C LEU A 124 16.65 -20.60 1.44
N THR A 125 15.65 -20.11 0.70
CA THR A 125 15.25 -20.71 -0.58
C THR A 125 16.19 -20.33 -1.72
N ALA A 126 16.65 -19.09 -1.77
CA ALA A 126 17.47 -18.58 -2.88
C ALA A 126 18.98 -18.76 -2.63
N TRP A 127 19.42 -18.75 -1.38
CA TRP A 127 20.84 -18.72 -1.02
C TRP A 127 21.27 -19.88 -0.10
N GLY A 128 20.32 -20.58 0.53
CA GLY A 128 20.60 -21.74 1.37
C GLY A 128 21.09 -21.39 2.78
N ASP A 129 20.98 -20.14 3.19
CA ASP A 129 21.41 -19.67 4.50
C ASP A 129 20.23 -19.25 5.39
N ALA A 130 20.45 -19.33 6.70
CA ALA A 130 19.47 -18.97 7.72
C ALA A 130 19.86 -17.64 8.37
N LEU A 131 18.85 -16.87 8.78
CA LEU A 131 19.08 -15.67 9.58
C LEU A 131 19.65 -16.05 10.96
N ARG A 132 20.49 -15.18 11.51
CA ARG A 132 21.15 -15.37 12.80
C ARG A 132 20.92 -14.16 13.71
N GLN A 133 21.03 -14.35 15.01
CA GLN A 133 20.99 -13.23 15.96
C GLN A 133 22.17 -12.29 15.71
N ARG A 134 21.89 -10.99 15.62
CA ARG A 134 22.94 -9.98 15.53
C ARG A 134 23.65 -9.87 16.88
N VAL A 135 24.97 -9.91 16.85
CA VAL A 135 25.83 -9.80 18.04
C VAL A 135 26.42 -8.39 18.20
N THR A 136 26.54 -7.63 17.10
CA THR A 136 27.11 -6.28 17.11
C THR A 136 26.06 -5.22 17.47
N HIS A 137 26.45 -4.31 18.37
CA HIS A 137 25.63 -3.18 18.84
C HIS A 137 26.21 -1.86 18.29
N ASP A 138 26.61 -1.84 17.03
CA ASP A 138 27.24 -0.69 16.36
C ASP A 138 26.23 0.36 15.87
N ALA A 139 24.93 0.06 15.97
CA ALA A 139 23.84 1.00 15.80
C ALA A 139 22.75 0.72 16.86
N PRO A 140 21.95 1.73 17.27
CA PRO A 140 20.75 1.49 18.07
C PRO A 140 19.81 0.60 17.26
N VAL A 141 19.67 -0.66 17.68
CA VAL A 141 18.73 -1.62 17.08
C VAL A 141 17.35 -1.34 17.65
N GLU A 142 16.62 -0.46 16.99
CA GLU A 142 15.22 -0.12 17.35
C GLU A 142 14.22 -1.09 16.69
N SER A 143 14.58 -1.72 15.56
CA SER A 143 13.85 -2.81 14.92
C SER A 143 14.82 -3.77 14.22
N GLY A 144 14.59 -5.07 14.38
CA GLY A 144 15.42 -6.16 13.86
C GLY A 144 16.48 -6.63 14.86
N ALA A 145 16.38 -7.89 15.30
CA ALA A 145 17.40 -8.56 16.12
C ALA A 145 18.14 -9.67 15.34
N ILE A 146 17.72 -9.94 14.11
CA ILE A 146 18.27 -10.98 13.26
C ILE A 146 18.81 -10.39 11.95
N GLU A 147 19.88 -10.98 11.44
CA GLU A 147 20.57 -10.58 10.22
C GLU A 147 20.82 -11.77 9.29
N ASP A 148 21.00 -11.48 8.01
CA ASP A 148 21.41 -12.47 7.01
C ASP A 148 22.92 -12.76 7.06
N ALA A 149 23.42 -13.66 6.18
CA ALA A 149 24.84 -14.01 6.16
C ALA A 149 25.76 -12.85 5.73
N ASP A 150 25.21 -11.79 5.14
CA ASP A 150 25.94 -10.57 4.77
C ASP A 150 25.94 -9.54 5.92
N GLY A 151 25.31 -9.88 7.05
CA GLY A 151 25.20 -9.01 8.23
C GLY A 151 24.15 -7.92 8.08
N ILE A 152 23.21 -8.05 7.15
CA ILE A 152 22.11 -7.08 6.94
C ILE A 152 20.92 -7.46 7.81
N LEU A 153 20.37 -6.51 8.56
CA LEU A 153 19.20 -6.73 9.43
C LEU A 153 17.96 -7.09 8.63
N ALA A 154 17.24 -8.10 9.11
CA ALA A 154 15.82 -8.22 8.84
C ALA A 154 15.07 -7.30 9.82
N HIS A 155 14.62 -6.16 9.31
CA HIS A 155 13.98 -5.09 10.08
C HIS A 155 12.44 -5.18 10.02
N SER A 156 11.74 -4.14 10.47
CA SER A 156 10.28 -3.98 10.33
C SER A 156 9.46 -5.07 11.00
N ASP A 157 9.83 -5.42 12.23
CA ASP A 157 9.05 -6.30 13.08
C ASP A 157 7.60 -5.83 13.21
N GLY A 158 6.66 -6.77 13.09
CA GLY A 158 5.23 -6.50 13.18
C GLY A 158 4.60 -5.90 11.90
N MET A 159 5.37 -5.72 10.82
CA MET A 159 4.89 -5.27 9.52
C MET A 159 5.03 -6.38 8.48
N VAL A 160 4.16 -6.37 7.47
CA VAL A 160 4.20 -7.34 6.35
C VAL A 160 5.17 -6.90 5.25
N GLN A 161 5.59 -5.63 5.25
CA GLN A 161 6.56 -5.07 4.31
C GLN A 161 7.55 -4.12 5.01
N ASN A 162 8.51 -3.59 4.24
CA ASN A 162 9.43 -2.57 4.72
C ASN A 162 8.69 -1.42 5.44
N GLY A 163 9.24 -0.99 6.57
CA GLY A 163 8.56 -0.09 7.50
C GLY A 163 8.28 1.29 6.95
N MET A 164 9.05 1.76 5.98
CA MET A 164 8.73 3.02 5.29
C MET A 164 7.49 2.88 4.41
N ILE A 165 7.28 1.70 3.83
CA ILE A 165 6.18 1.40 2.91
C ILE A 165 4.88 1.27 3.71
N GLU A 166 4.82 0.30 4.62
CA GLU A 166 3.63 0.08 5.45
C GLU A 166 3.41 1.25 6.41
N GLY A 167 4.49 1.84 6.93
CA GLY A 167 4.43 3.04 7.76
C GLY A 167 3.78 4.22 7.06
N PHE A 168 4.13 4.53 5.80
CA PHE A 168 3.48 5.62 5.07
C PHE A 168 2.01 5.33 4.79
N ILE A 169 1.65 4.08 4.49
CA ILE A 169 0.23 3.69 4.35
C ILE A 169 -0.53 3.97 5.66
N ARG A 170 0.01 3.51 6.79
CA ARG A 170 -0.58 3.71 8.13
C ARG A 170 -0.65 5.18 8.55
N MET A 171 0.42 5.94 8.31
CA MET A 171 0.47 7.38 8.62
C MET A 171 -0.50 8.20 7.77
N SER A 172 -0.86 7.72 6.57
CA SER A 172 -1.92 8.34 5.77
C SER A 172 -3.33 8.08 6.35
N GLY A 173 -3.46 7.16 7.30
CA GLY A 173 -4.71 6.73 7.94
C GLY A 173 -5.35 5.50 7.30
N GLY A 174 -4.66 4.79 6.42
CA GLY A 174 -5.10 3.50 5.88
C GLY A 174 -4.36 2.31 6.51
N PHE A 175 -4.53 1.12 5.96
CA PHE A 175 -3.80 -0.08 6.39
C PHE A 175 -3.45 -1.00 5.21
N VAL A 176 -2.71 -2.07 5.50
CA VAL A 176 -2.42 -3.14 4.53
C VAL A 176 -3.38 -4.30 4.75
N ALA A 177 -4.33 -4.50 3.84
CA ALA A 177 -5.25 -5.63 3.86
C ALA A 177 -4.51 -6.93 3.52
N VAL A 178 -4.79 -7.99 4.27
CA VAL A 178 -4.18 -9.31 4.08
C VAL A 178 -5.28 -10.33 3.84
N HIS A 179 -5.22 -11.03 2.71
CA HIS A 179 -6.15 -12.11 2.40
C HIS A 179 -5.56 -13.08 1.35
N ASP A 180 -5.82 -14.38 1.46
CA ASP A 180 -5.26 -15.39 0.55
C ASP A 180 -5.73 -15.23 -0.91
N ASP A 181 -6.94 -14.69 -1.11
CA ASP A 181 -7.43 -14.25 -2.43
C ASP A 181 -7.03 -12.80 -2.72
N PHE A 182 -6.34 -12.61 -3.85
CA PHE A 182 -5.83 -11.34 -4.33
C PHE A 182 -6.92 -10.26 -4.51
N TYR A 183 -8.08 -10.62 -5.06
CA TYR A 183 -9.14 -9.67 -5.34
C TYR A 183 -9.90 -9.29 -4.08
N GLU A 184 -10.00 -10.20 -3.12
CA GLU A 184 -10.58 -9.94 -1.82
C GLU A 184 -9.68 -9.06 -0.95
N ALA A 185 -8.35 -9.29 -0.97
CA ALA A 185 -7.38 -8.40 -0.34
C ALA A 185 -7.52 -6.97 -0.89
N PHE A 186 -7.62 -6.83 -2.22
CA PHE A 186 -7.88 -5.55 -2.87
C PHE A 186 -9.22 -4.94 -2.45
N ARG A 187 -10.31 -5.73 -2.42
CA ARG A 187 -11.65 -5.26 -2.07
C ARG A 187 -11.65 -4.63 -0.68
N ILE A 188 -11.04 -5.28 0.31
CA ILE A 188 -10.92 -4.78 1.69
C ILE A 188 -10.19 -3.43 1.71
N ALA A 189 -9.06 -3.32 0.99
CA ALA A 189 -8.31 -2.07 0.88
C ALA A 189 -9.10 -0.94 0.18
N ALA A 190 -9.87 -1.29 -0.86
CA ALA A 190 -10.71 -0.33 -1.57
C ALA A 190 -11.87 0.18 -0.70
N GLU A 191 -12.49 -0.70 0.09
CA GLU A 191 -13.54 -0.33 1.05
C GLU A 191 -13.03 0.62 2.12
N ASP A 192 -11.88 0.32 2.71
CA ASP A 192 -11.21 1.22 3.66
C ASP A 192 -11.01 2.62 3.08
N LEU A 193 -10.42 2.68 1.89
CA LEU A 193 -10.16 3.95 1.21
C LEU A 193 -11.46 4.71 0.87
N ALA A 194 -12.53 3.99 0.54
CA ALA A 194 -13.84 4.55 0.22
C ALA A 194 -14.62 5.08 1.44
N LEU A 195 -14.29 4.63 2.66
CA LEU A 195 -14.89 5.15 3.90
C LEU A 195 -14.34 6.55 4.25
N LEU A 196 -13.14 6.90 3.78
CA LEU A 196 -12.46 8.16 4.13
C LEU A 196 -13.14 9.46 3.63
N PRO A 197 -13.88 9.54 2.52
CA PRO A 197 -14.71 10.70 2.21
C PRO A 197 -15.84 10.95 3.21
N THR A 198 -16.22 9.97 4.05
CA THR A 198 -17.38 10.11 4.96
C THR A 198 -17.04 10.70 6.34
N GLY A 199 -15.76 10.97 6.62
CA GLY A 199 -15.36 11.50 7.93
C GLY A 199 -15.78 10.58 9.07
N TRP A 200 -15.69 9.25 8.87
CA TRP A 200 -16.14 8.23 9.82
C TRP A 200 -15.03 7.50 10.56
N TYR A 201 -13.77 7.90 10.37
CA TYR A 201 -12.68 7.40 11.18
C TYR A 201 -12.48 8.29 12.40
N PRO A 202 -12.68 7.76 13.63
CA PRO A 202 -12.30 8.46 14.84
C PRO A 202 -10.79 8.63 14.86
N ASN A 203 -10.35 9.89 14.82
CA ASN A 203 -8.96 10.26 15.04
C ASN A 203 -8.61 10.31 16.53
N ASP A 204 -9.63 10.34 17.39
CA ASP A 204 -9.50 10.29 18.84
C ASP A 204 -10.78 9.71 19.47
N VAL A 205 -10.62 9.07 20.63
CA VAL A 205 -11.73 8.47 21.37
C VAL A 205 -11.59 8.83 22.85
N ALA A 206 -12.62 9.46 23.41
CA ALA A 206 -12.65 9.85 24.81
C ALA A 206 -13.86 9.24 25.53
N LEU A 207 -13.69 8.93 26.81
CA LEU A 207 -14.76 8.49 27.69
C LEU A 207 -15.06 9.60 28.71
N ALA A 208 -16.29 10.11 28.72
CA ALA A 208 -16.73 11.10 29.71
C ALA A 208 -18.22 10.89 30.02
N ASP A 209 -18.62 11.11 31.28
CA ASP A 209 -20.03 11.03 31.74
C ASP A 209 -20.78 9.74 31.36
N GLY A 210 -20.08 8.62 31.21
CA GLY A 210 -20.66 7.33 30.79
C GLY A 210 -20.90 7.18 29.29
N TRP A 211 -20.40 8.12 28.47
CA TRP A 211 -20.51 8.12 27.01
C TRP A 211 -19.15 8.00 26.34
N LEU A 212 -19.15 7.36 25.17
CA LEU A 212 -18.01 7.28 24.25
C LEU A 212 -18.11 8.41 23.21
N TYR A 213 -17.11 9.28 23.18
CA TYR A 213 -16.98 10.37 22.22
C TYR A 213 -15.95 9.99 21.16
N ALA A 214 -16.35 10.08 19.90
CA ALA A 214 -15.50 9.83 18.75
C ALA A 214 -15.25 11.16 18.03
N ILE A 215 -13.98 11.57 17.91
CA ILE A 215 -13.60 12.79 17.20
C ILE A 215 -13.23 12.43 15.78
N ASN A 216 -14.09 12.81 14.83
CA ASN A 216 -13.77 12.68 13.41
C ASN A 216 -13.33 14.06 12.90
N GLY A 217 -12.15 14.15 12.28
CA GLY A 217 -11.48 15.43 11.94
C GLY A 217 -12.20 16.41 10.99
N LYS A 218 -13.51 16.23 10.75
CA LYS A 218 -14.37 17.15 9.98
C LYS A 218 -15.75 17.41 10.61
N SER A 219 -16.08 16.85 11.77
CA SER A 219 -17.34 17.10 12.48
C SER A 219 -17.07 17.74 13.84
N ASP A 220 -17.96 18.63 14.27
CA ASP A 220 -17.99 19.08 15.67
C ASP A 220 -18.12 17.84 16.58
N PRO A 221 -17.37 17.77 17.70
CA PRO A 221 -17.45 16.64 18.62
C PRO A 221 -18.88 16.45 19.13
N GLY A 222 -19.37 15.20 19.07
CA GLY A 222 -20.72 14.83 19.48
C GLY A 222 -20.82 13.36 19.89
N PRO A 223 -21.91 12.96 20.57
CA PRO A 223 -22.09 11.57 21.01
C PRO A 223 -22.18 10.61 19.82
N ASN A 224 -21.53 9.45 19.94
CA ASN A 224 -21.59 8.38 18.94
C ASN A 224 -23.06 8.02 18.62
N PRO A 225 -23.51 8.04 17.35
CA PRO A 225 -24.89 7.75 16.97
C PRO A 225 -25.31 6.28 17.15
N GLY A 226 -24.45 5.41 17.69
CA GLY A 226 -24.81 4.06 18.12
C GLY A 226 -24.88 3.02 17.01
N ASN A 227 -24.30 3.30 15.83
CA ASN A 227 -24.30 2.39 14.67
C ASN A 227 -23.06 1.48 14.59
N CYS A 228 -22.21 1.46 15.61
CA CYS A 228 -21.15 0.46 15.74
C CYS A 228 -21.59 -0.59 16.78
N ALA A 229 -21.86 -1.82 16.31
CA ALA A 229 -22.00 -3.00 17.15
C ALA A 229 -20.64 -3.69 17.31
#